data_AF-A0A1H8QDE1-F1
#
_entry.id   AF-A0A1H8QDE1-F1
#
_cell.length_a   1.000
_cell.length_b   1.000
_cell.length_c   1.000
_cell.angle_alpha   90.00
_cell.angle_beta   90.00
_cell.angle_gamma   90.00
#
_symmetry.space_group_name_H-M   'P 1'
#
loop_
_entity.id
_entity.type
_entity.pdbx_description
1 polymer ?
#
loop_
_entity_poly.entity_id
_entity_poly.type
_entity_poly.pdbx_seq_one_letter_code
_entity_poly.pdbx_strand_id
1 'polypeptide(L)'
;MMFAQSRPVSPEWVKYFAIALICALVAIDGIGSVMADQVKTNVQQTEASDSADEPCLVIRSDSVAARLGGYYGIFAFLENHALPALLSDREIASFFGNLTETPADISQCLAMMLDHDLGGSSRHDGTLLDTGHKCRGSMPKIHKGRNIPDRTITKFIQIIGQQAELAGISEADIKAVAKVLEQKRAGVRNK
;
A
#
# COMPACT_ATOMS: atom_id res chain seq x y z
N MET A 1 -44.13 -35.88 12.04
CA MET A 1 -43.50 -34.65 12.56
C MET A 1 -41.99 -34.77 12.36
N MET A 2 -41.39 -33.99 11.47
CA MET A 2 -39.94 -33.86 11.35
C MET A 2 -39.65 -32.38 11.14
N PHE A 3 -39.12 -31.72 12.17
CA PHE A 3 -38.62 -30.35 12.09
C PHE A 3 -37.18 -30.40 11.55
N ALA A 4 -36.98 -29.87 10.34
CA ALA A 4 -35.65 -29.59 9.83
C ALA A 4 -35.10 -28.37 10.55
N GLN A 5 -34.01 -28.54 11.32
CA GLN A 5 -33.27 -27.42 11.89
C GLN A 5 -32.49 -26.71 10.78
N SER A 6 -32.92 -25.51 10.41
CA SER A 6 -32.15 -24.60 9.56
C SER A 6 -30.99 -24.03 10.38
N ARG A 7 -29.74 -24.33 9.99
CA ARG A 7 -28.55 -23.68 10.57
C ARG A 7 -28.55 -22.20 10.17
N PRO A 8 -28.28 -21.25 11.08
CA PRO A 8 -28.15 -19.85 10.73
C PRO A 8 -26.87 -19.65 9.91
N VAL A 9 -27.01 -19.29 8.64
CA VAL A 9 -25.91 -18.79 7.81
C VAL A 9 -25.65 -17.36 8.27
N SER A 10 -24.72 -17.18 9.21
CA SER A 10 -24.25 -15.84 9.57
C SER A 10 -23.54 -15.24 8.36
N PRO A 11 -23.99 -14.10 7.81
CA PRO A 11 -23.34 -13.54 6.64
C PRO A 11 -22.06 -12.83 7.08
N GLU A 12 -20.89 -13.36 6.72
CA GLU A 12 -19.60 -12.73 7.05
C GLU A 12 -19.47 -11.30 6.51
N TRP A 13 -20.24 -10.94 5.47
CA TRP A 13 -20.35 -9.56 4.95
C TRP A 13 -20.84 -8.54 5.97
N VAL A 14 -21.60 -8.96 6.99
CA VAL A 14 -22.06 -8.08 8.09
C VAL A 14 -20.90 -7.69 9.03
N LYS A 15 -19.88 -8.55 9.18
CA LYS A 15 -18.68 -8.23 9.97
C LYS A 15 -17.88 -7.10 9.30
N TYR A 16 -17.80 -7.11 7.96
CA TYR A 16 -17.09 -6.09 7.20
C TYR A 16 -17.82 -4.72 7.20
N PHE A 17 -19.16 -4.71 7.21
CA PHE A 17 -19.93 -3.47 7.41
C PHE A 17 -19.76 -2.87 8.81
N ALA A 18 -19.69 -3.70 9.85
CA ALA A 18 -19.48 -3.23 11.22
C ALA A 18 -18.08 -2.63 11.43
N ILE A 19 -17.04 -3.20 10.81
CA ILE A 19 -15.67 -2.66 10.87
C ILE A 19 -15.56 -1.31 10.15
N ALA A 20 -16.19 -1.17 8.98
CA ALA A 20 -16.21 0.11 8.24
C ALA A 20 -16.91 1.24 9.02
N LEU A 21 -17.94 0.92 9.81
CA LEU A 21 -18.69 1.89 10.61
C LEU A 21 -17.95 2.31 11.89
N ILE A 22 -17.08 1.46 12.43
CA ILE A 22 -16.20 1.79 13.57
C ILE A 22 -15.01 2.65 13.13
N CYS A 23 -14.44 2.41 11.95
CA CYS A 23 -13.35 3.25 11.42
C CYS A 23 -13.79 4.69 11.12
N ALA A 24 -15.06 4.91 10.74
CA ALA A 24 -15.61 6.25 10.54
C ALA A 24 -15.78 7.06 11.85
N LEU A 25 -15.85 6.39 13.00
CA LEU A 25 -16.00 7.03 14.31
C LEU A 25 -14.66 7.38 15.00
N VAL A 26 -13.54 6.78 14.57
CA VAL A 26 -12.19 7.08 15.11
C VAL A 26 -11.47 8.20 14.34
N ALA A 27 -12.01 8.65 13.20
CA ALA A 27 -11.45 9.77 12.43
C ALA A 27 -11.77 11.17 12.99
N ILE A 28 -12.53 11.26 14.10
CA ILE A 28 -12.79 12.51 14.83
C ILE A 28 -12.15 12.41 16.21
N ASP A 29 -10.81 12.38 16.25
CA ASP A 29 -9.97 13.00 17.29
C ASP A 29 -8.51 12.56 17.07
N GLY A 30 -7.68 13.47 16.60
CA GLY A 30 -6.29 13.20 16.28
C GLY A 30 -5.45 14.44 16.02
N ILE A 31 -5.52 15.42 16.93
CA ILE A 31 -4.55 16.53 17.02
C ILE A 31 -3.18 15.92 17.36
N GLY A 32 -2.18 16.20 16.54
CA GLY A 32 -0.79 15.79 16.75
C GLY A 32 0.19 16.86 16.24
N SER A 33 0.25 17.98 16.95
CA SER A 33 1.29 18.99 16.81
C SER A 33 2.65 18.39 17.19
N VAL A 34 3.65 18.48 16.32
CA VAL A 34 5.04 18.21 16.70
C VAL A 34 5.86 19.48 16.49
N MET A 35 6.07 20.19 17.58
CA MET A 35 7.16 21.14 17.76
C MET A 35 8.25 20.43 18.55
N ALA A 36 9.48 20.44 18.07
CA ALA A 36 10.68 20.17 18.86
C ALA A 36 11.80 21.00 18.21
N ASP A 37 12.08 22.22 18.67
CA ASP A 37 12.78 22.66 19.88
C ASP A 37 14.17 23.17 19.49
N GLN A 38 14.33 24.49 19.56
CA GLN A 38 15.61 25.16 19.40
C GLN A 38 16.34 25.12 20.74
N VAL A 39 17.33 24.25 20.86
CA VAL A 39 18.32 24.38 21.94
C VAL A 39 19.56 25.06 21.38
N LYS A 40 19.68 26.34 21.74
CA LYS A 40 20.88 27.15 21.69
C LYS A 40 21.76 26.78 22.88
N THR A 41 22.94 26.20 22.65
CA THR A 41 24.04 26.22 23.63
C THR A 41 25.36 26.48 22.92
N ASN A 42 25.91 27.64 23.24
CA ASN A 42 27.25 28.10 22.91
C ASN A 42 28.16 27.74 24.10
N VAL A 43 29.13 26.84 23.93
CA VAL A 43 30.33 26.74 24.79
C VAL A 43 31.52 26.28 23.95
N GLN A 44 32.64 26.91 24.23
CA GLN A 44 33.90 27.00 23.53
C GLN A 44 34.88 25.88 23.93
N GLN A 45 35.49 25.23 22.93
CA GLN A 45 36.88 24.74 22.82
C GLN A 45 37.60 24.15 24.06
N THR A 46 38.04 22.89 23.98
CA THR A 46 39.40 22.41 24.37
C THR A 46 39.68 21.05 23.69
N GLU A 47 40.87 20.89 23.14
CA GLU A 47 41.39 19.71 22.43
C GLU A 47 41.68 18.50 23.34
N ALA A 48 41.46 17.28 22.83
CA ALA A 48 42.39 16.13 22.97
C ALA A 48 41.84 14.91 22.22
N SER A 49 42.72 14.26 21.45
CA SER A 49 42.54 13.00 20.71
C SER A 49 41.94 11.86 21.55
N ASP A 50 40.97 11.11 21.01
CA ASP A 50 41.10 9.67 20.80
C ASP A 50 39.93 9.09 19.98
N SER A 51 40.23 8.00 19.27
CA SER A 51 39.38 7.01 18.60
C SER A 51 37.83 7.13 18.58
N ALA A 52 37.29 6.84 17.38
CA ALA A 52 36.01 6.17 17.12
C ALA A 52 34.72 6.91 17.49
N ASP A 53 34.17 7.66 16.53
CA ASP A 53 32.81 7.50 16.04
C ASP A 53 32.63 8.55 14.93
N GLU A 54 32.83 8.14 13.68
CA GLU A 54 32.17 8.85 12.58
C GLU A 54 30.67 8.79 12.90
N PRO A 55 29.98 9.93 13.09
CA PRO A 55 28.54 9.89 13.16
C PRO A 55 28.11 9.44 11.77
N CYS A 56 27.78 8.15 11.63
CA CYS A 56 27.12 7.64 10.44
C CYS A 56 25.87 8.49 10.31
N LEU A 57 25.93 9.49 9.43
CA LEU A 57 24.77 10.25 9.00
C LEU A 57 23.85 9.19 8.41
N VAL A 58 22.91 8.71 9.24
CA VAL A 58 21.75 7.99 8.77
C VAL A 58 21.00 9.02 7.94
N ILE A 59 21.37 9.14 6.67
CA ILE A 59 20.50 9.73 5.66
C ILE A 59 19.30 8.79 5.68
N ARG A 60 18.30 9.12 6.51
CA ARG A 60 16.94 8.62 6.29
C ARG A 60 16.70 8.95 4.83
N SER A 61 16.66 7.91 4.01
CA SER A 61 16.37 8.06 2.59
C SER A 61 15.12 8.93 2.51
N ASP A 62 15.22 10.12 1.93
CA ASP A 62 14.10 11.06 1.79
C ASP A 62 13.15 10.61 0.67
N SER A 63 13.13 9.29 0.41
CA SER A 63 12.36 8.66 -0.63
C SER A 63 10.88 8.66 -0.25
N VAL A 64 10.04 8.62 -1.28
CA VAL A 64 8.59 8.48 -1.09
C VAL A 64 8.30 7.17 -0.34
N ALA A 65 9.02 6.09 -0.67
CA ALA A 65 8.89 4.82 0.03
C ALA A 65 9.12 4.98 1.55
N ALA A 66 10.18 5.67 1.98
CA ALA A 66 10.47 5.87 3.38
C ALA A 66 9.36 6.67 4.11
N ARG A 67 8.83 7.72 3.47
CA ARG A 67 7.69 8.50 4.02
C ARG A 67 6.41 7.69 4.14
N LEU A 68 6.21 6.71 3.25
CA LEU A 68 5.08 5.78 3.29
C LEU A 68 5.31 4.57 4.23
N GLY A 69 6.42 4.54 4.98
CA GLY A 69 6.73 3.44 5.90
C GLY A 69 7.36 2.20 5.24
N GLY A 70 7.92 2.37 4.04
CA GLY A 70 8.49 1.31 3.23
C GLY A 70 7.48 0.24 2.83
N TYR A 71 7.95 -0.96 2.51
CA TYR A 71 7.11 -2.12 2.20
C TYR A 71 5.96 -2.31 3.19
N TYR A 72 6.24 -2.32 4.51
CA TYR A 72 5.24 -2.63 5.51
C TYR A 72 4.14 -1.55 5.60
N GLY A 73 4.51 -0.27 5.52
CA GLY A 73 3.54 0.82 5.52
C GLY A 73 2.68 0.83 4.26
N ILE A 74 3.30 0.62 3.09
CA ILE A 74 2.56 0.50 1.82
C ILE A 74 1.63 -0.71 1.83
N PHE A 75 2.10 -1.86 2.30
CA PHE A 75 1.28 -3.08 2.38
C PHE A 75 0.11 -2.91 3.35
N ALA A 76 0.35 -2.33 4.53
CA ALA A 76 -0.71 -2.02 5.49
C ALA A 76 -1.76 -1.06 4.91
N PHE A 77 -1.33 -0.05 4.14
CA PHE A 77 -2.26 0.83 3.41
C PHE A 77 -3.11 0.05 2.40
N LEU A 78 -2.48 -0.82 1.60
CA LEU A 78 -3.19 -1.62 0.61
C LEU A 78 -4.22 -2.54 1.26
N GLU A 79 -3.84 -3.29 2.31
CA GLU A 79 -4.72 -4.23 3.00
C GLU A 79 -5.89 -3.54 3.71
N ASN A 80 -5.63 -2.44 4.42
CA ASN A 80 -6.63 -1.83 5.29
C ASN A 80 -7.53 -0.81 4.58
N HIS A 81 -7.06 -0.21 3.47
CA HIS A 81 -7.79 0.87 2.79
C HIS A 81 -8.05 0.59 1.32
N ALA A 82 -6.99 0.37 0.52
CA ALA A 82 -7.14 0.31 -0.93
C ALA A 82 -7.87 -0.96 -1.40
N LEU A 83 -7.47 -2.12 -0.90
CA LEU A 83 -7.99 -3.42 -1.34
C LEU A 83 -9.50 -3.56 -1.04
N PRO A 84 -10.02 -3.23 0.15
CA PRO A 84 -11.47 -3.25 0.40
C PRO A 84 -12.26 -2.35 -0.57
N ALA A 85 -11.74 -1.16 -0.88
CA ALA A 85 -12.38 -0.24 -1.81
C ALA A 85 -12.36 -0.76 -3.26
N LEU A 86 -11.23 -1.33 -3.69
CA LEU A 86 -11.07 -1.93 -5.02
C LEU A 86 -11.98 -3.15 -5.22
N LEU A 87 -12.11 -4.01 -4.21
CA LEU A 87 -12.99 -5.18 -4.26
C LEU A 87 -14.48 -4.82 -4.14
N SER A 88 -14.81 -3.64 -3.61
CA SER A 88 -16.18 -3.12 -3.59
C SER A 88 -16.62 -2.57 -4.95
N ASP A 89 -15.67 -2.24 -5.84
CA ASP A 89 -15.97 -1.81 -7.19
C ASP A 89 -16.21 -3.00 -8.12
N ARG A 90 -17.43 -3.13 -8.64
CA ARG A 90 -17.85 -4.30 -9.45
C ARG A 90 -17.01 -4.51 -10.71
N GLU A 91 -16.55 -3.43 -11.36
CA GLU A 91 -15.74 -3.53 -12.57
C GLU A 91 -14.37 -4.08 -12.23
N ILE A 92 -13.71 -3.54 -11.21
CA ILE A 92 -12.39 -3.97 -10.77
C ILE A 92 -12.44 -5.39 -10.19
N ALA A 93 -13.40 -5.68 -9.30
CA ALA A 93 -13.56 -6.97 -8.65
C ALA A 93 -13.69 -8.13 -9.65
N SER A 94 -14.30 -7.89 -10.82
CA SER A 94 -14.45 -8.90 -11.87
C SER A 94 -13.13 -9.47 -12.39
N PHE A 95 -12.02 -8.73 -12.30
CA PHE A 95 -10.68 -9.17 -12.74
C PHE A 95 -9.94 -10.03 -11.72
N PHE A 96 -10.49 -10.16 -10.51
CA PHE A 96 -9.97 -11.02 -9.44
C PHE A 96 -10.68 -12.38 -9.38
N GLY A 97 -11.65 -12.64 -10.25
CA GLY A 97 -12.28 -13.95 -10.38
C GLY A 97 -11.33 -14.99 -11.00
N ASN A 98 -11.37 -16.23 -10.49
CA ASN A 98 -10.62 -17.38 -11.00
C ASN A 98 -9.08 -17.22 -10.98
N LEU A 99 -8.54 -16.52 -9.99
CA LEU A 99 -7.11 -16.47 -9.75
C LEU A 99 -6.67 -17.61 -8.83
N THR A 100 -5.45 -18.10 -9.06
CA THR A 100 -4.77 -19.01 -8.12
C THR A 100 -4.23 -18.25 -6.91
N GLU A 101 -3.77 -17.02 -7.15
CA GLU A 101 -3.29 -16.09 -6.13
C GLU A 101 -4.46 -15.43 -5.41
N THR A 102 -4.33 -15.27 -4.10
CA THR A 102 -5.30 -14.50 -3.31
C THR A 102 -5.10 -12.99 -3.52
N PRO A 103 -6.12 -12.16 -3.26
CA PRO A 103 -5.94 -10.70 -3.25
C PRO A 103 -4.81 -10.23 -2.33
N ALA A 104 -4.58 -10.92 -1.20
CA ALA A 104 -3.47 -10.63 -0.29
C ALA A 104 -2.10 -10.90 -0.91
N ASP A 105 -1.94 -12.01 -1.66
CA ASP A 105 -0.70 -12.30 -2.41
C ASP A 105 -0.40 -11.18 -3.43
N ILE A 106 -1.44 -10.73 -4.12
CA ILE A 106 -1.33 -9.66 -5.13
C ILE A 106 -0.95 -8.33 -4.45
N SER A 107 -1.56 -8.02 -3.30
CA SER A 107 -1.24 -6.84 -2.49
C SER A 107 0.21 -6.84 -2.01
N GLN A 108 0.76 -7.98 -1.59
CA GLN A 108 2.18 -8.07 -1.21
C GLN A 108 3.09 -7.75 -2.39
N CYS A 109 2.84 -8.35 -3.56
CA CYS A 109 3.65 -8.05 -4.75
C CYS A 109 3.49 -6.60 -5.23
N LEU A 110 2.30 -6.02 -5.10
CA LEU A 110 2.06 -4.60 -5.40
C LEU A 110 2.83 -3.70 -4.42
N ALA A 111 2.82 -4.01 -3.12
CA ALA A 111 3.57 -3.27 -2.11
C ALA A 111 5.08 -3.32 -2.37
N MET A 112 5.64 -4.50 -2.69
CA MET A 112 7.07 -4.62 -3.02
C MET A 112 7.45 -3.83 -4.27
N MET A 113 6.58 -3.82 -5.29
CA MET A 113 6.79 -3.03 -6.49
C MET A 113 6.74 -1.54 -6.22
N LEU A 114 5.75 -1.08 -5.46
CA LEU A 114 5.64 0.34 -5.09
C LEU A 114 6.82 0.76 -4.21
N ASP A 115 7.18 -0.02 -3.20
CA ASP A 115 8.35 0.25 -2.37
C ASP A 115 9.61 0.40 -3.23
N HIS A 116 9.90 -0.57 -4.10
CA HIS A 116 11.04 -0.49 -5.02
C HIS A 116 11.02 0.76 -5.90
N ASP A 117 9.91 1.00 -6.62
CA ASP A 117 9.81 2.07 -7.62
C ASP A 117 9.74 3.47 -6.98
N LEU A 118 9.40 3.56 -5.70
CA LEU A 118 9.38 4.79 -4.91
C LEU A 118 10.69 5.04 -4.14
N GLY A 119 11.74 4.26 -4.41
CA GLY A 119 13.08 4.41 -3.82
C GLY A 119 13.27 3.69 -2.49
N GLY A 120 12.50 2.63 -2.26
CA GLY A 120 12.63 1.69 -1.15
C GLY A 120 13.59 0.54 -1.48
N SER A 121 13.61 -0.47 -0.60
CA SER A 121 14.62 -1.55 -0.64
C SER A 121 14.09 -2.89 -1.16
N SER A 122 12.77 -3.00 -1.34
CA SER A 122 12.14 -4.25 -1.78
C SER A 122 12.63 -4.69 -3.15
N ARG A 123 12.69 -6.01 -3.34
CA ARG A 123 12.83 -6.60 -4.67
C ARG A 123 11.44 -6.79 -5.25
N HIS A 124 11.17 -6.14 -6.39
CA HIS A 124 9.85 -6.20 -7.03
C HIS A 124 9.67 -7.39 -8.00
N ASP A 125 10.73 -8.12 -8.31
CA ASP A 125 10.71 -9.32 -9.15
C ASP A 125 11.55 -10.42 -8.51
N GLY A 126 11.06 -11.65 -8.57
CA GLY A 126 11.81 -12.80 -8.07
C GLY A 126 11.38 -13.29 -6.69
N THR A 127 10.74 -12.43 -5.88
CA THR A 127 10.39 -12.72 -4.48
C THR A 127 9.34 -13.83 -4.39
N LEU A 128 9.62 -14.85 -3.58
CA LEU A 128 8.66 -15.90 -3.23
C LEU A 128 7.89 -15.47 -1.99
N LEU A 129 6.58 -15.61 -2.04
CA LEU A 129 5.67 -15.43 -0.91
C LEU A 129 5.55 -16.73 -0.11
N ASP A 130 5.07 -16.63 1.13
CA ASP A 130 4.85 -17.78 2.01
C ASP A 130 3.82 -18.79 1.43
N THR A 131 2.92 -18.31 0.57
CA THR A 131 1.96 -19.12 -0.18
C THR A 131 2.60 -19.92 -1.33
N GLY A 132 3.90 -19.73 -1.58
CA GLY A 132 4.64 -20.34 -2.69
C GLY A 132 4.47 -19.60 -4.02
N HIS A 133 3.64 -18.56 -4.07
CA HIS A 133 3.51 -17.70 -5.25
C HIS A 133 4.72 -16.78 -5.41
N LYS A 134 5.01 -16.38 -6.65
CA LYS A 134 6.17 -15.56 -6.97
C LYS A 134 5.74 -14.19 -7.49
N CYS A 135 6.28 -13.13 -6.91
CA CYS A 135 6.15 -11.78 -7.47
C CYS A 135 6.90 -11.69 -8.80
N ARG A 136 6.16 -11.31 -9.84
CA ARG A 136 6.63 -11.22 -11.22
C ARG A 136 6.74 -9.73 -11.60
N GLY A 137 7.86 -9.33 -12.20
CA GLY A 137 8.08 -7.92 -12.59
C GLY A 137 7.47 -7.52 -13.94
N SER A 138 7.17 -8.47 -14.82
CA SER A 138 6.72 -8.18 -16.18
C SER A 138 5.20 -7.95 -16.25
N MET A 139 4.77 -6.68 -16.12
CA MET A 139 3.35 -6.30 -16.24
C MET A 139 2.66 -6.84 -17.50
N PRO A 140 3.26 -6.71 -18.72
CA PRO A 140 2.64 -7.26 -19.94
C PRO A 140 2.40 -8.76 -19.89
N LYS A 141 3.31 -9.52 -19.28
CA LYS A 141 3.19 -10.98 -19.20
C LYS A 141 2.10 -11.39 -18.21
N ILE A 142 2.00 -10.71 -17.08
CA ILE A 142 1.07 -11.05 -15.98
C ILE A 142 -0.38 -10.70 -16.36
N HIS A 143 -0.57 -9.62 -17.12
CA HIS A 143 -1.89 -9.13 -17.53
C HIS A 143 -2.32 -9.61 -18.93
N LYS A 144 -1.48 -10.42 -19.61
CA LYS A 144 -1.79 -10.95 -20.94
C LYS A 144 -3.11 -11.70 -20.94
N GLY A 145 -3.98 -11.38 -21.90
CA GLY A 145 -5.27 -12.07 -22.09
C GLY A 145 -6.36 -11.67 -21.09
N ARG A 146 -6.08 -10.74 -20.17
CA ARG A 146 -7.09 -10.23 -19.22
C ARG A 146 -8.01 -9.17 -19.81
N ASN A 147 -7.70 -8.64 -21.00
CA ASN A 147 -8.52 -7.65 -21.72
C ASN A 147 -8.90 -6.42 -20.88
N ILE A 148 -7.98 -5.94 -20.04
CA ILE A 148 -8.24 -4.83 -19.10
C ILE A 148 -8.39 -3.52 -19.90
N PRO A 149 -9.57 -2.88 -19.90
CA PRO A 149 -9.77 -1.59 -20.55
C PRO A 149 -8.93 -0.48 -19.90
N ASP A 150 -8.48 0.48 -20.70
CA ASP A 150 -7.70 1.63 -20.19
C ASP A 150 -8.45 2.42 -19.10
N ARG A 151 -9.78 2.57 -19.24
CA ARG A 151 -10.65 3.19 -18.22
C ARG A 151 -10.59 2.48 -16.86
N THR A 152 -10.40 1.15 -16.84
CA THR A 152 -10.38 0.37 -15.61
C THR A 152 -9.09 0.65 -14.82
N ILE A 153 -7.98 0.90 -15.52
CA ILE A 153 -6.71 1.32 -14.89
C ILE A 153 -6.85 2.73 -14.31
N THR A 154 -7.47 3.66 -15.05
CA THR A 154 -7.75 5.00 -14.53
C THR A 154 -8.57 4.94 -13.25
N LYS A 155 -9.62 4.11 -13.24
CA LYS A 155 -10.47 3.90 -12.05
C LYS A 155 -9.71 3.28 -10.88
N PHE A 156 -8.85 2.30 -11.15
CA PHE A 156 -7.97 1.68 -10.15
C PHE A 156 -7.07 2.73 -9.48
N ILE A 157 -6.39 3.57 -10.28
CA ILE A 157 -5.50 4.63 -9.77
C ILE A 157 -6.31 5.67 -8.99
N GLN A 158 -7.50 6.04 -9.46
CA GLN A 158 -8.39 6.98 -8.78
C GLN A 158 -8.84 6.46 -7.42
N ILE A 159 -9.23 5.18 -7.32
CA ILE A 159 -9.62 4.57 -6.03
C ILE A 159 -8.45 4.56 -5.07
N ILE A 160 -7.24 4.17 -5.52
CA ILE A 160 -6.04 4.21 -4.67
C ILE A 160 -5.78 5.63 -4.16
N GLY A 161 -5.84 6.63 -5.04
CA GLY A 161 -5.62 8.03 -4.66
C GLY A 161 -6.64 8.53 -3.63
N GLN A 162 -7.93 8.21 -3.82
CA GLN A 162 -8.97 8.57 -2.88
C GLN A 162 -8.77 7.90 -1.51
N GLN A 163 -8.42 6.61 -1.49
CA GLN A 163 -8.15 5.91 -0.23
C GLN A 163 -6.89 6.44 0.47
N ALA A 164 -5.87 6.84 -0.30
CA ALA A 164 -4.66 7.43 0.25
C ALA A 164 -4.93 8.79 0.89
N GLU A 165 -5.76 9.63 0.26
CA GLU A 165 -6.20 10.91 0.83
C GLU A 165 -6.96 10.70 2.14
N LEU A 166 -7.90 9.75 2.18
CA LEU A 166 -8.65 9.39 3.39
C LEU A 166 -7.74 8.82 4.49
N ALA A 167 -6.64 8.16 4.13
CA ALA A 167 -5.64 7.66 5.07
C ALA A 167 -4.63 8.74 5.52
N GLY A 168 -4.79 9.99 5.07
CA GLY A 168 -3.92 11.11 5.47
C GLY A 168 -2.56 11.12 4.79
N ILE A 169 -2.39 10.40 3.67
CA ILE A 169 -1.15 10.44 2.88
C ILE A 169 -1.02 11.80 2.19
N SER A 170 0.19 12.36 2.18
CA SER A 170 0.43 13.68 1.58
C SER A 170 0.09 13.70 0.08
N GLU A 171 -0.42 14.82 -0.43
CA GLU A 171 -0.75 14.98 -1.85
C GLU A 171 0.47 14.72 -2.76
N ALA A 172 1.67 15.11 -2.30
CA ALA A 172 2.92 14.89 -3.03
C ALA A 172 3.23 13.39 -3.18
N ASP A 173 3.02 12.60 -2.12
CA ASP A 173 3.25 11.16 -2.14
C ASP A 173 2.16 10.43 -2.94
N ILE A 174 0.90 10.88 -2.86
CA ILE A 174 -0.19 10.36 -3.71
C ILE A 174 0.15 10.55 -5.19
N LYS A 175 0.62 11.74 -5.58
CA LYS A 175 1.07 12.03 -6.96
C LYS A 175 2.23 11.14 -7.38
N ALA A 176 3.17 10.86 -6.49
CA ALA A 176 4.29 9.97 -6.77
C ALA A 176 3.84 8.52 -7.00
N VAL A 177 2.95 8.00 -6.13
CA VAL A 177 2.34 6.66 -6.30
C VAL A 177 1.58 6.57 -7.62
N ALA A 178 0.72 7.56 -7.90
CA ALA A 178 -0.04 7.61 -9.15
C ALA A 178 0.89 7.59 -10.38
N LYS A 179 1.99 8.35 -10.35
CA LYS A 179 2.98 8.37 -11.42
C LYS A 179 3.62 6.99 -11.67
N VAL A 180 3.96 6.25 -10.61
CA VAL A 180 4.51 4.87 -10.74
C VAL A 180 3.48 3.95 -11.39
N LEU A 181 2.23 4.00 -10.96
CA LEU A 181 1.14 3.19 -11.54
C LEU A 181 0.88 3.56 -13.01
N GLU A 182 0.92 4.84 -13.34
CA GLU A 182 0.76 5.33 -14.72
C GLU A 182 1.89 4.85 -15.64
N GLN A 183 3.13 4.82 -15.17
CA GLN A 183 4.26 4.28 -15.95
C GLN A 183 4.07 2.79 -16.31
N LYS A 184 3.32 2.05 -15.49
CA LYS A 184 3.03 0.62 -15.70
C LYS A 184 1.79 0.39 -16.59
N ARG A 185 0.96 1.42 -16.82
CA ARG A 185 -0.32 1.34 -17.58
C ARG A 185 -0.21 0.59 -18.90
N ALA A 186 0.80 0.91 -19.70
CA ALA A 186 0.98 0.30 -21.03
C ALA A 186 1.20 -1.22 -20.97
N GLY A 187 1.73 -1.73 -19.86
CA GLY A 187 1.89 -3.17 -19.63
C GLY A 187 0.66 -3.85 -19.04
N VAL A 188 -0.36 -3.11 -18.63
CA VAL A 188 -1.58 -3.66 -18.02
C VAL A 188 -2.75 -3.62 -18.99
N ARG A 189 -2.89 -2.53 -19.75
CA ARG A 189 -4.05 -2.32 -20.62
C ARG A 189 -4.06 -3.29 -21.81
N ASN A 190 -5.27 -3.53 -22.30
CA ASN A 190 -5.45 -4.10 -23.63
C ASN A 190 -4.84 -3.16 -24.69
N LYS A 191 -4.20 -3.75 -25.71
CA LYS A 191 -3.67 -3.00 -26.85
C LYS A 191 -4.75 -2.72 -27.87
#